data_AF-A0A0Q1AN62-F1
#
_entry.id   AF-A0A0Q1AN62-F1
#
_cell.length_a   1.000
_cell.length_b   1.000
_cell.length_c   1.000
_cell.angle_alpha   90.00
_cell.angle_beta   90.00
_cell.angle_gamma   90.00
#
_symmetry.space_group_name_H-M   'P 1'
#
loop_
_entity.id
_entity.type
_entity.pdbx_description
1 polymer ?
#
loop_
_entity_poly.entity_id
_entity_poly.type
_entity_poly.pdbx_seq_one_letter_code
_entity_poly.pdbx_strand_id
1 'polypeptide(L)'
;MHNIEVLSGQESAQEGRMDHIRHIPMEIRWRIAARTLTYMPLAFARAFGHRKSGSYEAVRSSVYREIAREIATLLSSFHFPATNAAEVAHTSDIIATIVFGPGMEGDPVEISHERVVFRIKECPVYHVSRETGIAPEMARKECEAFYTAMIEELNPAYSVAFSGGICTGSDFCDMSVVRKEPVLWSAVRDPHAGVYEETVKGE
;
A
#
# COMPACT_ATOMS: atom_id res chain seq x y z
N MET A 1 3.09 23.91 43.24
CA MET A 1 3.64 24.94 42.34
C MET A 1 4.79 24.45 41.44
N HIS A 2 5.18 23.15 41.45
CA HIS A 2 6.32 22.64 40.67
C HIS A 2 6.00 22.19 39.22
N ASN A 3 4.74 22.28 38.77
CA ASN A 3 4.33 21.74 37.46
C ASN A 3 4.24 22.78 36.33
N ILE A 4 4.28 24.09 36.63
CA ILE A 4 4.09 25.13 35.61
C ILE A 4 5.41 25.45 34.88
N GLU A 5 6.54 25.45 35.59
CA GLU A 5 7.87 25.73 34.99
C GLU A 5 8.39 24.58 34.11
N VAL A 6 8.00 23.33 34.40
CA VAL A 6 8.38 22.17 33.58
C VAL A 6 7.65 22.20 32.24
N LEU A 7 6.38 22.60 32.22
CA LEU A 7 5.59 22.70 30.99
C LEU A 7 6.06 23.85 30.09
N SER A 8 6.39 25.02 30.66
CA SER A 8 6.92 26.15 29.87
C SER A 8 8.30 25.88 29.28
N GLY A 9 9.16 25.16 30.00
CA GLY A 9 10.45 24.69 29.49
C GLY A 9 10.30 23.69 28.33
N GLN A 10 9.34 22.78 28.41
CA GLN A 10 9.06 21.80 27.35
C GLN A 10 8.43 22.44 26.10
N GLU A 11 7.55 23.43 26.27
CA GLU A 11 6.96 24.18 25.14
C GLU A 11 8.02 25.00 24.40
N SER A 12 8.91 25.72 25.11
CA SER A 12 9.99 26.48 24.46
C SER A 12 10.99 25.59 23.71
N ALA A 13 11.29 24.40 24.25
CA ALA A 13 12.15 23.42 23.59
C ALA A 13 11.46 22.77 22.37
N GLN A 14 10.14 22.56 22.45
CA GLN A 14 9.34 22.03 21.35
C GLN A 14 9.20 23.05 20.20
N GLU A 15 9.02 24.33 20.51
CA GLU A 15 8.98 25.42 19.54
C GLU A 15 10.34 25.54 18.82
N GLY A 16 11.45 25.60 19.57
CA GLY A 16 12.80 25.66 19.00
C GLY A 16 13.13 24.45 18.11
N ARG A 17 12.68 23.25 18.50
CA ARG A 17 12.80 22.05 17.65
C ARG A 17 12.00 22.18 16.35
N MET A 18 10.77 22.68 16.42
CA MET A 18 9.92 22.83 15.24
C MET A 18 10.48 23.86 14.26
N ASP A 19 11.12 24.92 14.77
CA ASP A 19 11.80 25.88 13.91
C ASP A 19 12.93 25.23 13.11
N HIS A 20 13.77 24.40 13.72
CA HIS A 20 14.80 23.66 12.98
C HIS A 20 14.21 22.76 11.87
N ILE A 21 13.08 22.10 12.12
CA ILE A 21 12.38 21.30 11.11
C ILE A 21 11.86 22.20 9.97
N ARG A 22 11.30 23.37 10.30
CA ARG A 22 10.76 24.32 9.33
C ARG A 22 11.82 24.84 8.35
N HIS A 23 13.09 24.90 8.74
CA HIS A 23 14.20 25.30 7.86
C HIS A 23 14.51 24.28 6.74
N ILE A 24 14.13 23.01 6.92
CA ILE A 24 14.28 22.00 5.86
C ILE A 24 13.12 22.20 4.87
N PRO A 25 13.32 22.32 3.55
CA PRO A 25 12.20 22.45 2.61
C PRO A 25 11.25 21.24 2.67
N MET A 26 9.95 21.45 2.47
CA MET A 26 8.93 20.38 2.59
C MET A 26 9.26 19.15 1.73
N GLU A 27 9.68 19.38 0.48
CA GLU A 27 10.11 18.35 -0.46
C GLU A 27 11.24 17.47 0.11
N ILE A 28 12.19 18.08 0.83
CA ILE A 28 13.31 17.37 1.45
C ILE A 28 12.82 16.55 2.64
N ARG A 29 11.92 17.09 3.47
CA ARG A 29 11.31 16.34 4.58
C ARG A 29 10.57 15.12 4.08
N TRP A 30 9.75 15.30 3.04
CA TRP A 30 9.01 14.22 2.40
C TRP A 30 9.96 13.17 1.84
N ARG A 31 10.99 13.57 1.08
CA ARG A 31 11.99 12.64 0.55
C ARG A 31 12.72 11.83 1.63
N ILE A 32 13.04 12.44 2.77
CA ILE A 32 13.63 11.72 3.91
C ILE A 32 12.67 10.66 4.45
N ALA A 33 11.41 11.02 4.68
CA ALA A 33 10.39 10.11 5.20
C ALA A 33 10.09 8.96 4.21
N ALA A 34 9.83 9.31 2.95
CA ALA A 34 9.53 8.36 1.88
C ALA A 34 10.68 7.39 1.61
N ARG A 35 11.93 7.87 1.60
CA ARG A 35 13.11 7.01 1.46
C ARG A 35 13.24 6.04 2.64
N THR A 36 12.93 6.48 3.86
CA THR A 36 12.98 5.61 5.04
C THR A 36 11.92 4.51 4.96
N LEU A 37 10.69 4.85 4.56
CA LEU A 37 9.62 3.88 4.36
C LEU A 37 9.95 2.90 3.21
N THR A 38 10.50 3.40 2.11
CA THR A 38 11.00 2.61 0.97
C THR A 38 12.11 1.63 1.36
N TYR A 39 12.96 1.99 2.33
CA TYR A 39 14.02 1.12 2.83
C TYR A 39 13.52 0.04 3.80
N MET A 40 12.38 0.26 4.46
CA MET A 40 11.84 -0.65 5.48
C MET A 40 11.73 -2.13 5.02
N PRO A 41 11.24 -2.49 3.81
CA PRO A 41 11.12 -3.90 3.44
C PRO A 41 12.49 -4.56 3.28
N LEU A 42 13.47 -3.79 2.81
CA LEU A 42 14.86 -4.21 2.67
C LEU A 42 15.56 -4.32 4.04
N ALA A 43 15.26 -3.42 4.98
CA ALA A 43 15.76 -3.49 6.34
C ALA A 43 15.29 -4.75 7.07
N PHE A 44 14.01 -5.12 6.92
CA PHE A 44 13.50 -6.40 7.41
C PHE A 44 14.23 -7.58 6.76
N ALA A 45 14.38 -7.56 5.43
CA ALA A 45 15.11 -8.59 4.71
C ALA A 45 16.56 -8.77 5.23
N ARG A 46 17.25 -7.66 5.51
CA ARG A 46 18.63 -7.67 6.06
C ARG A 46 18.69 -8.19 7.49
N ALA A 47 17.81 -7.71 8.36
CA ALA A 47 17.84 -8.05 9.78
C ALA A 47 17.48 -9.52 10.05
N PHE A 48 16.55 -10.07 9.27
CA PHE A 48 16.04 -11.43 9.48
C PHE A 48 16.62 -12.44 8.49
N GLY A 49 17.36 -11.98 7.48
CA GLY A 49 18.06 -12.79 6.49
C GLY A 49 17.11 -13.71 5.70
N HIS A 50 17.64 -14.84 5.22
CA HIS A 50 16.84 -15.87 4.55
C HIS A 50 16.13 -16.83 5.53
N ARG A 51 15.69 -16.37 6.71
CA ARG A 51 14.82 -17.19 7.56
C ARG A 51 13.46 -17.36 6.88
N LYS A 52 13.42 -18.31 5.94
CA LYS A 52 12.27 -18.68 5.12
C LYS A 52 11.33 -19.56 5.93
N SER A 53 10.72 -19.03 6.99
CA SER A 53 9.47 -19.62 7.46
C SER A 53 8.32 -18.91 6.76
N GLY A 54 7.39 -19.67 6.19
CA GLY A 54 6.21 -19.08 5.52
C GLY A 54 5.41 -18.15 6.45
N SER A 55 5.47 -18.39 7.76
CA SER A 55 4.91 -17.50 8.78
C SER A 55 5.55 -16.11 8.81
N TYR A 56 6.85 -16.00 8.58
CA TYR A 56 7.56 -14.72 8.63
C TYR A 56 7.27 -13.84 7.41
N GLU A 57 7.23 -14.43 6.22
CA GLU A 57 6.85 -13.71 4.99
C GLU A 57 5.39 -13.24 5.05
N ALA A 58 4.50 -14.03 5.64
CA ALA A 58 3.12 -13.63 5.88
C ALA A 58 3.03 -12.44 6.85
N VAL A 59 3.79 -12.44 7.94
CA VAL A 59 3.87 -11.32 8.89
C VAL A 59 4.41 -10.05 8.23
N ARG A 60 5.49 -10.14 7.44
CA ARG A 60 5.99 -8.97 6.71
C ARG A 60 4.92 -8.43 5.76
N SER A 61 4.31 -9.31 4.97
CA SER A 61 3.25 -8.90 4.02
C SER A 61 2.05 -8.26 4.74
N SER A 62 1.65 -8.75 5.92
CA SER A 62 0.55 -8.16 6.68
C SER A 62 0.88 -6.75 7.17
N VAL A 63 2.13 -6.45 7.55
CA VAL A 63 2.56 -5.10 7.91
C VAL A 63 2.30 -4.12 6.76
N TYR A 64 2.62 -4.50 5.52
CA TYR A 64 2.40 -3.61 4.36
C TYR A 64 0.94 -3.46 3.97
N ARG A 65 0.10 -4.47 4.24
CA ARG A 65 -1.35 -4.33 4.12
C ARG A 65 -1.91 -3.34 5.13
N GLU A 66 -1.48 -3.40 6.38
CA GLU A 66 -1.90 -2.45 7.41
C GLU A 66 -1.40 -1.02 7.13
N ILE A 67 -0.18 -0.87 6.61
CA ILE A 67 0.33 0.43 6.14
C ILE A 67 -0.58 0.99 5.03
N ALA A 68 -0.93 0.17 4.02
CA ALA A 68 -1.82 0.59 2.94
C ALA A 68 -3.20 1.04 3.45
N ARG A 69 -3.78 0.32 4.43
CA ARG A 69 -5.05 0.68 5.09
C ARG A 69 -5.00 2.01 5.81
N GLU A 70 -3.94 2.23 6.57
CA GLU A 70 -3.76 3.48 7.29
C GLU A 70 -3.64 4.65 6.32
N ILE A 71 -2.87 4.49 5.23
CA ILE A 71 -2.74 5.50 4.20
C ILE A 71 -4.09 5.79 3.53
N ALA A 72 -4.85 4.76 3.15
CA ALA A 72 -6.18 4.92 2.58
C ALA A 72 -7.12 5.67 3.54
N THR A 73 -7.04 5.38 4.85
CA THR A 73 -7.79 6.08 5.89
C THR A 73 -7.42 7.56 5.97
N LEU A 74 -6.13 7.89 6.03
CA LEU A 74 -5.65 9.27 6.06
C LEU A 74 -6.08 10.05 4.80
N LEU A 75 -6.09 9.38 3.66
CA LEU A 75 -6.39 9.99 2.37
C LEU A 75 -7.89 10.00 2.01
N SER A 76 -8.74 9.34 2.79
CA SER A 76 -10.19 9.27 2.55
C SER A 76 -10.86 10.65 2.46
N SER A 77 -10.36 11.62 3.23
CA SER A 77 -10.86 13.00 3.23
C SER A 77 -10.58 13.80 1.96
N PHE A 78 -9.66 13.34 1.10
CA PHE A 78 -9.28 14.03 -0.14
C PHE A 78 -10.18 13.66 -1.32
N HIS A 79 -11.11 12.72 -1.15
CA HIS A 79 -12.10 12.33 -2.16
C HIS A 79 -11.49 11.96 -3.52
N PHE A 80 -10.39 11.20 -3.50
CA PHE A 80 -9.76 10.74 -4.74
C PHE A 80 -10.73 9.92 -5.60
N PRO A 81 -10.73 10.10 -6.94
CA PRO A 81 -11.54 9.28 -7.84
C PRO A 81 -11.15 7.79 -7.76
N ALA A 82 -12.14 6.90 -7.70
CA ALA A 82 -11.92 5.44 -7.63
C ALA A 82 -13.10 4.63 -8.19
N THR A 83 -13.87 5.17 -9.15
CA THR A 83 -15.12 4.54 -9.62
C THR A 83 -14.90 3.48 -10.71
N ASN A 84 -13.83 3.64 -11.50
CA ASN A 84 -13.46 2.76 -12.60
C ASN A 84 -11.99 2.32 -12.52
N ALA A 85 -11.58 1.33 -13.33
CA ALA A 85 -10.22 0.79 -13.30
C ALA A 85 -9.13 1.86 -13.49
N ALA A 86 -9.37 2.85 -14.36
CA ALA A 86 -8.41 3.91 -14.66
C ALA A 86 -8.24 4.88 -13.49
N GLU A 87 -9.35 5.28 -12.87
CA GLU A 87 -9.33 6.10 -11.66
C GLU A 87 -8.64 5.38 -10.50
N VAL A 88 -8.96 4.10 -10.28
CA VAL A 88 -8.32 3.28 -9.24
C VAL A 88 -6.82 3.17 -9.47
N ALA A 89 -6.38 2.87 -10.70
CA ALA A 89 -4.97 2.78 -11.05
C ALA A 89 -4.25 4.11 -10.83
N HIS A 90 -4.79 5.21 -11.36
CA HIS A 90 -4.20 6.54 -11.24
C HIS A 90 -4.13 7.02 -9.78
N THR A 91 -5.20 6.83 -9.00
CA THR A 91 -5.19 7.17 -7.57
C THR A 91 -4.17 6.32 -6.81
N SER A 92 -4.06 5.03 -7.12
CA SER A 92 -3.05 4.17 -6.49
C SER A 92 -1.62 4.63 -6.79
N ASP A 93 -1.37 5.19 -7.98
CA ASP A 93 -0.07 5.73 -8.38
C ASP A 93 0.28 7.04 -7.65
N ILE A 94 -0.70 7.95 -7.52
CA ILE A 94 -0.54 9.16 -6.68
C ILE A 94 -0.18 8.76 -5.25
N ILE A 95 -0.90 7.80 -4.69
CA ILE A 95 -0.66 7.34 -3.31
C ILE A 95 0.72 6.68 -3.21
N ALA A 96 1.07 5.81 -4.15
CA ALA A 96 2.38 5.17 -4.18
C ALA A 96 3.50 6.22 -4.28
N THR A 97 3.31 7.28 -5.05
CA THR A 97 4.25 8.41 -5.13
C THR A 97 4.36 9.12 -3.80
N ILE A 98 3.25 9.47 -3.14
CA ILE A 98 3.24 10.07 -1.79
C ILE A 98 4.03 9.20 -0.78
N VAL A 99 3.92 7.88 -0.90
CA VAL A 99 4.46 6.93 0.07
C VAL A 99 5.93 6.61 -0.17
N PHE A 100 6.29 6.28 -1.42
CA PHE A 100 7.63 5.85 -1.81
C PHE A 100 8.51 7.00 -2.32
N GLY A 101 7.90 8.16 -2.53
CA GLY A 101 8.56 9.42 -2.87
C GLY A 101 8.50 9.75 -4.36
N PRO A 102 8.96 10.95 -4.73
CA PRO A 102 8.84 11.51 -6.08
C PRO A 102 9.67 10.81 -7.14
N GLY A 103 10.50 9.82 -6.77
CA GLY A 103 11.23 8.97 -7.72
C GLY A 103 10.44 7.76 -8.20
N MET A 104 9.17 7.64 -7.80
CA MET A 104 8.24 6.69 -8.41
C MET A 104 7.73 7.29 -9.72
N GLU A 105 7.94 6.59 -10.82
CA GLU A 105 7.41 6.99 -12.13
C GLU A 105 6.76 5.79 -12.82
N GLY A 106 5.54 5.98 -13.29
CA GLY A 106 4.83 5.00 -14.09
C GLY A 106 3.76 5.63 -14.97
N ASP A 107 3.31 4.87 -15.96
CA ASP A 107 2.28 5.30 -16.89
C ASP A 107 1.31 4.16 -17.22
N PRO A 108 0.03 4.46 -17.51
CA PRO A 108 -0.85 3.47 -18.10
C PRO A 108 -0.39 3.13 -19.53
N VAL A 109 -0.24 1.84 -19.83
CA VAL A 109 0.12 1.35 -21.18
C VAL A 109 -1.07 0.73 -21.92
N GLU A 110 -2.13 0.39 -21.19
CA GLU A 110 -3.39 -0.10 -21.73
C GLU A 110 -4.54 0.40 -20.84
N ILE A 111 -5.59 0.95 -21.45
CA ILE A 111 -6.77 1.45 -20.73
C ILE A 111 -8.03 0.93 -21.39
N SER A 112 -8.89 0.32 -20.57
CA SER A 112 -10.28 -0.02 -20.89
C SER A 112 -11.16 0.31 -19.67
N HIS A 113 -12.48 0.20 -19.82
CA HIS A 113 -13.42 0.47 -18.71
C HIS A 113 -13.21 -0.47 -17.51
N GLU A 114 -12.83 -1.72 -17.77
CA GLU A 114 -12.77 -2.80 -16.77
C GLU A 114 -11.34 -3.20 -16.38
N ARG A 115 -10.35 -2.72 -17.13
CA ARG A 115 -8.95 -3.10 -16.98
C ARG A 115 -8.03 -1.93 -17.34
N VAL A 116 -7.04 -1.69 -16.50
CA VAL A 116 -5.89 -0.84 -16.81
C VAL A 116 -4.61 -1.60 -16.53
N VAL A 117 -3.66 -1.54 -17.47
CA VAL A 117 -2.29 -2.00 -17.24
C VAL A 117 -1.44 -0.77 -16.97
N PHE A 118 -0.92 -0.69 -15.76
CA PHE A 118 -0.02 0.36 -15.29
C PHE A 118 1.41 -0.17 -15.27
N ARG A 119 2.33 0.61 -15.83
CA ARG A 119 3.74 0.26 -15.98
C ARG A 119 4.60 1.21 -15.17
N ILE A 120 5.27 0.69 -14.13
CA ILE A 120 6.28 1.43 -13.37
C ILE A 120 7.62 1.33 -14.11
N LYS A 121 8.22 2.48 -14.38
CA LYS A 121 9.52 2.65 -15.04
C LYS A 121 10.62 2.97 -14.02
N GLU A 122 10.32 3.79 -13.03
CA GLU A 122 11.23 4.13 -11.95
C GLU A 122 10.66 3.65 -10.62
N CYS A 123 11.42 2.81 -9.91
CA CYS A 123 10.99 2.20 -8.66
C CYS A 123 11.95 2.58 -7.52
N PRO A 124 11.51 3.41 -6.54
CA PRO A 124 12.35 3.81 -5.41
C PRO A 124 12.87 2.61 -4.60
N VAL A 125 12.07 1.56 -4.44
CA VAL A 125 12.47 0.35 -3.71
C VAL A 125 13.66 -0.33 -4.41
N TYR A 126 13.61 -0.42 -5.74
CA TYR A 126 14.71 -0.98 -6.54
C TYR A 126 15.98 -0.12 -6.41
N HIS A 127 15.86 1.20 -6.56
CA HIS A 127 17.01 2.11 -6.44
C HIS A 127 17.67 2.03 -5.06
N VAL A 128 16.87 2.06 -4.00
CA VAL A 128 17.37 1.92 -2.62
C VAL A 128 18.02 0.55 -2.41
N SER A 129 17.49 -0.53 -3.01
CA SER A 129 18.11 -1.86 -2.90
C SER A 129 19.49 -1.89 -3.55
N ARG A 130 19.64 -1.26 -4.73
CA ARG A 130 20.92 -1.13 -5.45
C ARG A 130 21.95 -0.36 -4.63
N GLU A 131 21.55 0.72 -4.00
CA GLU A 131 22.42 1.53 -3.14
C GLU A 131 22.85 0.82 -1.86
N THR A 132 21.98 -0.02 -1.29
CA THR A 132 22.21 -0.69 0.00
C THR A 132 22.84 -2.08 -0.13
N GLY A 133 22.98 -2.58 -1.36
CA GLY A 133 23.49 -3.92 -1.67
C GLY A 133 22.55 -5.06 -1.26
N ILE A 134 21.27 -4.76 -1.00
CA ILE A 134 20.26 -5.75 -0.65
C ILE A 134 19.55 -6.18 -1.94
N ALA A 135 19.32 -7.48 -2.08
CA ALA A 135 18.72 -8.02 -3.29
C ALA A 135 17.26 -7.50 -3.46
N PRO A 136 16.92 -6.86 -4.59
CA PRO A 136 15.64 -6.17 -4.77
C PRO A 136 14.42 -7.09 -4.65
N GLU A 137 14.55 -8.35 -5.04
CA GLU A 137 13.48 -9.36 -4.98
C GLU A 137 13.00 -9.62 -3.55
N MET A 138 13.80 -9.28 -2.52
CA MET A 138 13.43 -9.47 -1.12
C MET A 138 12.29 -8.56 -0.66
N ALA A 139 12.00 -7.50 -1.39
CA ALA A 139 10.88 -6.57 -1.14
C ALA A 139 9.63 -6.86 -1.99
N ARG A 140 9.69 -7.87 -2.88
CA ARG A 140 8.62 -8.13 -3.85
C ARG A 140 7.27 -8.40 -3.18
N LYS A 141 7.25 -9.29 -2.18
CA LYS A 141 6.01 -9.70 -1.50
C LYS A 141 5.35 -8.54 -0.76
N GLU A 142 6.16 -7.68 -0.15
CA GLU A 142 5.72 -6.47 0.54
C GLU A 142 5.12 -5.47 -0.45
N CYS A 143 5.74 -5.27 -1.61
CA CYS A 143 5.21 -4.42 -2.68
C CYS A 143 3.88 -4.96 -3.22
N GLU A 144 3.81 -6.25 -3.55
CA GLU A 144 2.58 -6.90 -4.02
C GLU A 144 1.47 -6.79 -2.97
N ALA A 145 1.78 -7.02 -1.69
CA ALA A 145 0.84 -6.91 -0.58
C ALA A 145 0.34 -5.46 -0.38
N PHE A 146 1.23 -4.47 -0.48
CA PHE A 146 0.89 -3.05 -0.41
C PHE A 146 -0.11 -2.68 -1.51
N TYR A 147 0.21 -2.94 -2.78
CA TYR A 147 -0.66 -2.60 -3.90
C TYR A 147 -1.98 -3.38 -3.86
N THR A 148 -1.94 -4.66 -3.47
CA THR A 148 -3.17 -5.45 -3.32
C THR A 148 -4.12 -4.80 -2.32
N ALA A 149 -3.63 -4.50 -1.11
CA ALA A 149 -4.45 -3.85 -0.09
C ALA A 149 -4.89 -2.45 -0.54
N MET A 150 -3.98 -1.63 -1.08
CA MET A 150 -4.29 -0.28 -1.53
C MET A 150 -5.44 -0.26 -2.55
N ILE A 151 -5.38 -1.12 -3.56
CA ILE A 151 -6.42 -1.21 -4.59
C ILE A 151 -7.76 -1.64 -3.98
N GLU A 152 -7.75 -2.59 -3.04
CA GLU A 152 -8.96 -3.05 -2.37
C GLU A 152 -9.59 -2.00 -1.45
N GLU A 153 -8.77 -1.19 -0.77
CA GLU A 153 -9.24 -0.08 0.07
C GLU A 153 -9.77 1.09 -0.78
N LEU A 154 -9.17 1.36 -1.95
CA LEU A 154 -9.66 2.36 -2.89
C LEU A 154 -11.02 1.96 -3.48
N ASN A 155 -11.14 0.72 -3.94
CA ASN A 155 -12.41 0.18 -4.39
C ASN A 155 -12.42 -1.36 -4.31
N PRO A 156 -13.25 -1.95 -3.43
CA PRO A 156 -13.26 -3.40 -3.21
C PRO A 156 -13.73 -4.21 -4.43
N ALA A 157 -14.37 -3.57 -5.41
CA ALA A 157 -14.77 -4.19 -6.67
C ALA A 157 -13.60 -4.42 -7.64
N TYR A 158 -12.39 -3.93 -7.34
CA TYR A 158 -11.20 -4.10 -8.16
C TYR A 158 -10.14 -4.94 -7.44
N SER A 159 -9.28 -5.58 -8.23
CA SER A 159 -8.07 -6.26 -7.79
C SER A 159 -6.88 -5.86 -8.67
N VAL A 160 -5.69 -6.27 -8.26
CA VAL A 160 -4.46 -6.07 -9.04
C VAL A 160 -3.76 -7.41 -9.29
N ALA A 161 -3.25 -7.58 -10.50
CA ALA A 161 -2.40 -8.69 -10.89
C ALA A 161 -1.03 -8.19 -11.35
N PHE A 162 0.03 -8.94 -11.04
CA PHE A 162 1.42 -8.58 -11.34
C PHE A 162 1.95 -9.53 -12.41
N SER A 163 2.48 -8.99 -13.51
CA SER A 163 2.97 -9.79 -14.64
C SER A 163 4.50 -9.74 -14.82
N GLY A 164 5.16 -8.75 -14.21
CA GLY A 164 6.60 -8.57 -14.25
C GLY A 164 7.04 -7.54 -13.21
N GLY A 165 8.34 -7.51 -12.91
CA GLY A 165 8.89 -6.60 -11.93
C GLY A 165 10.36 -6.32 -12.17
N ILE A 166 10.74 -5.04 -12.08
CA ILE A 166 12.14 -4.58 -12.12
C ILE A 166 12.97 -5.33 -11.07
N CYS A 167 12.38 -5.55 -9.88
CA CYS A 167 13.02 -6.29 -8.80
C CYS A 167 13.31 -7.77 -9.10
N THR A 168 12.72 -8.33 -10.15
CA THR A 168 12.95 -9.70 -10.62
C THR A 168 13.59 -9.78 -12.00
N GLY A 169 14.14 -8.68 -12.49
CA GLY A 169 14.91 -8.63 -13.73
C GLY A 169 14.11 -8.30 -14.99
N SER A 170 12.85 -7.88 -14.88
CA SER A 170 12.12 -7.26 -15.99
C SER A 170 12.58 -5.81 -16.19
N ASP A 171 12.37 -5.25 -17.39
CA ASP A 171 12.66 -3.82 -17.63
C ASP A 171 11.70 -2.90 -16.86
N PHE A 172 10.50 -3.39 -16.53
CA PHE A 172 9.42 -2.64 -15.90
C PHE A 172 8.66 -3.48 -14.87
N CYS A 173 7.89 -2.83 -13.99
CA CYS A 173 6.85 -3.52 -13.22
C CYS A 173 5.49 -3.29 -13.89
N ASP A 174 4.84 -4.37 -14.30
CA ASP A 174 3.53 -4.32 -14.96
C ASP A 174 2.44 -4.83 -14.01
N MET A 175 1.52 -3.92 -13.66
CA MET A 175 0.39 -4.15 -12.77
C MET A 175 -0.91 -3.99 -13.54
N SER A 176 -1.78 -4.99 -13.50
CA SER A 176 -3.11 -4.93 -14.12
C SER A 176 -4.16 -4.71 -13.04
N VAL A 177 -4.76 -3.53 -13.01
CA VAL A 177 -5.95 -3.25 -12.18
C VAL A 177 -7.17 -3.72 -12.97
N VAL A 178 -7.93 -4.65 -12.41
CA VAL A 178 -9.07 -5.30 -13.08
C VAL A 178 -10.29 -5.35 -12.17
N ARG A 179 -11.49 -5.20 -12.74
CA ARG A 179 -12.72 -5.44 -11.98
C ARG A 179 -12.78 -6.91 -11.59
N LYS A 180 -13.08 -7.19 -10.32
CA LYS A 180 -13.39 -8.54 -9.84
C LYS A 180 -14.67 -9.02 -10.50
N GLU A 181 -14.69 -10.27 -10.93
CA GLU A 181 -15.95 -10.89 -11.33
C GLU A 181 -16.96 -10.76 -10.18
N PRO A 182 -18.19 -10.28 -10.43
CA PRO A 182 -19.19 -10.26 -9.39
C PRO A 182 -19.36 -11.69 -8.89
N VAL A 183 -19.24 -11.88 -7.57
CA VAL A 183 -19.64 -13.12 -6.93
C VAL A 183 -21.15 -13.24 -7.11
N LEU A 184 -21.57 -13.81 -8.24
CA LEU A 184 -22.93 -14.28 -8.41
C LEU A 184 -23.10 -15.35 -7.33
N TRP A 185 -23.98 -15.09 -6.38
CA TRP A 185 -24.49 -16.09 -5.45
C TRP A 185 -25.26 -17.15 -6.26
N SER A 186 -24.66 -17.86 -7.19
CA SER A 186 -25.33 -18.99 -7.82
C SER A 186 -25.43 -20.07 -6.77
N ALA A 187 -26.57 -20.09 -6.06
CA ALA A 187 -27.10 -21.20 -5.28
C ALA A 187 -26.04 -22.21 -4.83
N VAL A 188 -25.19 -21.83 -3.87
CA VAL A 188 -24.69 -22.85 -2.95
C VAL A 188 -25.93 -23.30 -2.21
N ARG A 189 -26.55 -24.40 -2.68
CA ARG A 189 -27.43 -25.19 -1.82
C ARG A 189 -26.60 -25.53 -0.61
N ASP A 190 -26.84 -24.80 0.48
CA ASP A 190 -26.36 -25.20 1.78
C ASP A 190 -26.83 -26.65 2.00
N PRO A 191 -25.93 -27.64 2.08
CA PRO A 191 -26.31 -29.01 2.37
C PRO A 191 -26.87 -29.16 3.81
N HIS A 192 -26.77 -28.10 4.61
CA HIS A 192 -27.19 -28.01 6.00
C HIS A 192 -28.33 -27.01 6.24
N ALA A 193 -28.97 -26.48 5.19
CA ALA A 193 -30.26 -25.79 5.32
C ALA A 193 -31.33 -26.83 5.68
N GLY A 194 -31.30 -27.25 6.94
CA GLY A 194 -32.29 -28.10 7.56
C GLY A 194 -33.67 -27.50 7.37
N VAL A 195 -34.61 -28.39 7.04
CA VAL A 195 -36.04 -28.13 6.99
C VAL A 195 -36.48 -27.48 8.29
N TYR A 196 -36.73 -26.18 8.26
CA TYR A 196 -37.62 -25.54 9.23
C TYR A 196 -38.99 -25.46 8.56
N GLU A 197 -39.83 -26.45 8.83
CA GLU A 197 -41.27 -26.32 8.62
C GLU A 197 -41.78 -25.27 9.61
N GLU A 198 -42.00 -24.05 9.13
CA GLU A 198 -42.91 -23.11 9.80
C GLU A 198 -44.33 -23.65 9.66
N THR A 199 -44.80 -24.34 10.70
CA THR A 199 -46.23 -24.55 10.91
C THR A 199 -46.86 -23.21 11.26
N VAL A 200 -47.39 -22.54 10.24
CA VAL A 200 -48.29 -21.39 10.42
C VAL A 200 -49.57 -21.88 11.11
N LYS A 201 -49.86 -21.30 12.27
CA LYS A 201 -51.14 -21.42 12.97
C LYS A 201 -52.18 -20.47 12.34
N GLY A 202 -53.42 -20.97 12.19
CA GLY A 202 -54.65 -20.21 11.90
C GLY A 202 -55.15 -20.46 10.48
N GLU A 203 -56.37 -20.93 10.21
CA GLU A 203 -57.65 -20.83 10.93
C GLU A 203 -58.39 -22.17 11.09
#